data_AF-A0A7S3TAL1-F1
#
_entry.id   AF-A0A7S3TAL1-F1
#
_cell.length_a   1.000
_cell.length_b   1.000
_cell.length_c   1.000
_cell.angle_alpha   90.00
_cell.angle_beta   90.00
_cell.angle_gamma   90.00
#
_symmetry.space_group_name_H-M   'P 1'
#
loop_
_entity.id
_entity.type
_entity.pdbx_description
1 polymer ?
#
loop_
_entity_poly.entity_id
_entity_poly.type
_entity_poly.pdbx_seq_one_letter_code
_entity_poly.pdbx_strand_id
1 'polypeptide(L)'
;SPSPTLRAAEQPALVSAAGTAICAAKMASVSVIVATTSKGGIGKDGALPWRLPEDMAHFKRVTMAVEEGQKGKVNAVIMGRKTWDSIPEKFRPLPGRINVVLTSKVAAPDFVSPYPEGVLVASSVAAAAETLGARADVAEIFVIGGQAAYQEAVELPGCERIFITRIGKDIECDAFFPAFDESKFRIAHVSKSRSHKELPYDFVVYERSDASAEGARLRKEVSASVAAAGGAGQFLHEEYQYLNAIREIIEKGISMEDRTGVGT
;
A
#
# COMPACT_ATOMS: atom_id res chain seq x y z
N SER A 1 16.67 38.49 -72.70
CA SER A 1 15.71 38.13 -71.64
C SER A 1 16.38 37.25 -70.60
N PRO A 2 16.65 37.76 -69.40
CA PRO A 2 16.87 36.91 -68.23
C PRO A 2 15.84 37.20 -67.13
N SER A 3 15.29 36.12 -66.59
CA SER A 3 14.25 36.07 -65.57
C SER A 3 14.69 36.65 -64.22
N PRO A 4 13.74 37.07 -63.35
CA PRO A 4 14.03 37.89 -62.18
C PRO A 4 14.30 37.09 -60.90
N THR A 5 15.30 37.59 -60.16
CA THR A 5 15.29 37.93 -58.73
C THR A 5 14.69 36.94 -57.72
N LEU A 6 15.51 36.56 -56.72
CA LEU A 6 15.11 36.72 -55.31
C LEU A 6 16.33 36.72 -54.38
N ARG A 7 16.41 37.82 -53.64
CA ARG A 7 17.37 38.20 -52.60
C ARG A 7 17.29 37.21 -51.43
N ALA A 8 18.43 36.68 -50.98
CA ALA A 8 18.56 36.06 -49.68
C ALA A 8 18.47 37.16 -48.60
N ALA A 9 17.53 37.02 -47.67
CA ALA A 9 17.43 37.83 -46.46
C ALA A 9 17.74 36.94 -45.25
N GLU A 10 18.67 37.41 -44.42
CA GLU A 10 19.01 36.88 -43.10
C GLU A 10 17.76 36.74 -42.21
N GLN A 11 17.73 35.67 -41.40
CA GLN A 11 16.94 35.63 -40.17
C GLN A 11 17.86 35.21 -39.02
N PRO A 12 17.74 35.84 -37.84
CA PRO A 12 18.60 35.58 -36.70
C PRO A 12 18.16 34.33 -35.93
N ALA A 13 19.15 33.63 -35.37
CA ALA A 13 18.98 32.48 -34.49
C ALA A 13 18.24 32.88 -33.21
N LEU A 14 17.10 32.22 -32.96
CA LEU A 14 16.36 32.30 -31.71
C LEU A 14 16.71 31.08 -30.86
N VAL A 15 17.54 31.32 -29.85
CA VAL A 15 17.84 30.38 -28.76
C VAL A 15 16.55 30.19 -27.96
N SER A 16 15.98 28.98 -27.97
CA SER A 16 14.90 28.59 -27.07
C SER A 16 15.44 27.54 -26.10
N ALA A 17 15.59 27.96 -24.84
CA ALA A 17 15.83 27.09 -23.70
C ALA A 17 14.58 26.24 -23.46
N ALA A 18 14.53 25.06 -24.07
CA ALA A 18 13.53 24.05 -23.77
C ALA A 18 13.93 23.35 -22.45
N GLY A 19 13.30 23.81 -21.36
CA GLY A 19 13.36 23.19 -20.05
C GLY A 19 12.96 21.72 -20.12
N THR A 20 13.73 20.89 -19.41
CA THR A 20 13.48 19.47 -19.18
C THR A 20 12.24 19.30 -18.30
N ALA A 21 11.05 19.39 -18.91
CA ALA A 21 9.84 18.83 -18.34
C ALA A 21 9.80 17.34 -18.71
N ILE A 22 10.44 16.51 -17.89
CA ILE A 22 10.16 15.07 -17.91
C ILE A 22 8.73 14.94 -17.39
N CYS A 23 7.79 14.67 -18.29
CA CYS A 23 6.46 14.19 -17.93
C CYS A 23 6.65 12.96 -17.03
N ALA A 24 6.41 13.11 -15.73
CA ALA A 24 6.39 11.99 -14.80
C ALA A 24 5.26 11.06 -15.24
N ALA A 25 5.60 9.96 -15.91
CA ALA A 25 4.66 8.88 -16.15
C ALA A 25 4.05 8.50 -14.80
N LYS A 26 2.73 8.59 -14.68
CA LYS A 26 2.01 8.27 -13.45
C LYS A 26 2.18 6.78 -13.17
N MET A 27 3.14 6.44 -12.31
CA MET A 27 3.37 5.08 -11.84
C MET A 27 2.08 4.52 -11.23
N ALA A 28 1.82 3.23 -11.46
CA ALA A 28 0.68 2.54 -10.89
C ALA A 28 0.77 2.52 -9.35
N SER A 29 -0.35 2.75 -8.68
CA SER A 29 -0.39 2.73 -7.22
C SER A 29 -0.33 1.30 -6.69
N VAL A 30 0.33 1.13 -5.54
CA VAL A 30 0.43 -0.13 -4.82
C VAL A 30 0.01 0.06 -3.37
N SER A 31 -0.58 -0.98 -2.81
CA SER A 31 -0.94 -1.08 -1.40
C SER A 31 -0.15 -2.20 -0.75
N VAL A 32 0.31 -2.02 0.48
CA VAL A 32 1.03 -3.06 1.24
C VAL A 32 0.08 -3.67 2.25
N ILE A 33 0.09 -5.00 2.43
CA ILE A 33 -0.63 -5.66 3.53
C ILE A 33 0.30 -6.60 4.28
N VAL A 34 0.37 -6.45 5.60
CA VAL A 34 1.34 -7.15 6.46
C VAL A 34 0.77 -7.38 7.86
N ALA A 35 1.15 -8.49 8.49
CA ALA A 35 1.00 -8.70 9.93
C ALA A 35 2.40 -8.67 10.57
N THR A 36 2.57 -7.87 11.62
CA THR A 36 3.89 -7.62 12.21
C THR A 36 3.84 -7.54 13.73
N THR A 37 4.90 -7.99 14.40
CA THR A 37 5.13 -7.72 15.82
C THR A 37 5.51 -6.26 16.05
N SER A 38 5.52 -5.84 17.32
CA SER A 38 6.04 -4.55 17.82
C SER A 38 7.44 -4.17 17.28
N LYS A 39 8.29 -5.17 17.00
CA LYS A 39 9.68 -5.01 16.52
C LYS A 39 9.80 -5.14 15.00
N GLY A 40 8.68 -5.14 14.27
CA GLY A 40 8.68 -5.32 12.83
C GLY A 40 8.76 -6.78 12.38
N GLY A 41 8.70 -7.77 13.28
CA GLY A 41 8.86 -9.18 12.91
C GLY A 41 7.68 -9.70 12.09
N ILE A 42 7.94 -10.33 10.94
CA ILE A 42 6.91 -10.82 10.00
C ILE A 42 6.96 -12.34 9.75
N GLY A 43 8.02 -13.02 10.18
CA GLY A 43 8.22 -14.43 9.87
C GLY A 43 9.38 -15.04 10.64
N LYS A 44 9.33 -16.36 10.80
CA LYS A 44 10.43 -17.19 11.32
C LYS A 44 10.48 -18.50 10.53
N ASP A 45 11.67 -18.90 10.09
CA ASP A 45 11.92 -20.16 9.37
C ASP A 45 11.03 -20.33 8.12
N GLY A 46 10.70 -19.21 7.46
CA GLY A 46 9.83 -19.21 6.28
C GLY A 46 8.35 -19.43 6.55
N ALA A 47 7.88 -19.28 7.80
CA ALA A 47 6.47 -19.36 8.17
C ALA A 47 6.06 -18.18 9.07
N LEU A 48 4.74 -17.97 9.21
CA LEU A 48 4.21 -17.06 10.22
C LEU A 48 4.35 -17.72 11.61
N PRO A 49 4.99 -17.08 12.60
CA PRO A 49 5.21 -17.68 13.91
C PRO A 49 3.97 -17.61 14.83
N TRP A 50 2.84 -17.11 14.30
CA TRP A 50 1.54 -17.08 14.95
C TRP A 50 0.47 -17.68 14.04
N ARG A 51 -0.69 -18.00 14.64
CA ARG A 51 -1.88 -18.44 13.91
C ARG A 51 -3.07 -17.57 14.33
N LEU A 52 -3.44 -16.64 13.45
CA LEU A 52 -4.54 -15.69 13.64
C LEU A 52 -5.58 -15.88 12.52
N PRO A 53 -6.63 -16.69 12.73
CA PRO A 53 -7.65 -16.94 11.71
C PRO A 53 -8.36 -15.66 11.23
N GLU A 54 -8.60 -14.70 12.13
CA GLU A 54 -9.24 -13.43 11.83
C GLU A 54 -8.35 -12.52 10.97
N ASP A 55 -7.02 -12.58 11.16
CA ASP A 55 -6.05 -11.89 10.30
C ASP A 55 -6.08 -12.47 8.88
N MET A 56 -6.11 -13.80 8.75
CA MET A 56 -6.26 -14.45 7.44
C MET A 56 -7.59 -14.11 6.75
N ALA A 57 -8.68 -14.00 7.53
CA ALA A 57 -9.97 -13.56 7.02
C ALA A 57 -9.95 -12.07 6.62
N HIS A 58 -9.26 -11.22 7.39
CA HIS A 58 -9.02 -9.82 7.06
C HIS A 58 -8.21 -9.68 5.77
N PHE A 59 -7.07 -10.36 5.66
CA PHE A 59 -6.23 -10.41 4.47
C PHE A 59 -7.02 -10.82 3.22
N LYS A 60 -7.81 -11.90 3.31
CA LYS A 60 -8.67 -12.35 2.21
C LYS A 60 -9.69 -11.27 1.83
N ARG A 61 -10.36 -10.67 2.82
CA ARG A 61 -11.39 -9.65 2.58
C ARG A 61 -10.82 -8.39 1.92
N VAL A 62 -9.69 -7.88 2.41
CA VAL A 62 -9.04 -6.68 1.86
C VAL A 62 -8.52 -6.94 0.45
N THR A 63 -7.76 -8.03 0.26
CA THR A 63 -7.16 -8.34 -1.05
C THR A 63 -8.16 -8.80 -2.11
N MET A 64 -9.41 -9.12 -1.75
CA MET A 64 -10.48 -9.46 -2.70
C MET A 64 -11.55 -8.37 -2.85
N ALA A 65 -11.48 -7.28 -2.08
CA ALA A 65 -12.45 -6.20 -2.18
C ALA A 65 -12.28 -5.45 -3.49
N VAL A 66 -13.34 -5.37 -4.28
CA VAL A 66 -13.40 -4.61 -5.53
C VAL A 66 -14.57 -3.65 -5.43
N GLU A 67 -14.38 -2.41 -5.89
CA GLU A 67 -15.44 -1.40 -5.86
C GLU A 67 -16.63 -1.78 -6.76
N GLU A 68 -17.82 -1.35 -6.39
CA GLU A 68 -19.05 -1.68 -7.12
C GLU A 68 -19.01 -1.19 -8.58
N GLY A 69 -18.38 -0.04 -8.83
CA GLY A 69 -18.12 0.51 -10.16
C GLY A 69 -17.04 -0.23 -10.96
N GLN A 70 -16.30 -1.15 -10.35
CA GLN A 70 -15.22 -1.94 -10.96
C GLN A 70 -15.62 -3.41 -11.15
N LYS A 71 -16.93 -3.69 -11.20
CA LYS A 71 -17.47 -5.04 -11.37
C LYS A 71 -16.87 -5.75 -12.58
N GLY A 72 -16.26 -6.92 -12.35
CA GLY A 72 -15.57 -7.71 -13.38
C GLY A 72 -14.04 -7.58 -13.35
N LYS A 73 -13.50 -6.61 -12.61
CA LYS A 73 -12.07 -6.54 -12.30
C LYS A 73 -11.70 -7.42 -11.11
N VAL A 74 -10.43 -7.77 -11.01
CA VAL A 74 -9.85 -8.50 -9.88
C VAL A 74 -8.62 -7.76 -9.35
N ASN A 75 -8.31 -7.96 -8.08
CA ASN A 75 -7.09 -7.42 -7.50
C ASN A 75 -5.88 -8.30 -7.85
N ALA A 76 -4.71 -7.68 -7.86
CA ALA A 76 -3.43 -8.36 -8.02
C ALA A 76 -2.70 -8.46 -6.69
N VAL A 77 -1.99 -9.57 -6.48
CA VAL A 77 -1.11 -9.80 -5.32
C VAL A 77 0.30 -10.08 -5.79
N ILE A 78 1.24 -9.25 -5.36
CA ILE A 78 2.67 -9.35 -5.63
C ILE A 78 3.35 -9.95 -4.41
N MET A 79 4.14 -10.99 -4.62
CA MET A 79 4.90 -11.63 -3.55
C MET A 79 6.29 -12.07 -3.97
N GLY A 80 7.23 -12.11 -3.03
CA GLY A 80 8.55 -12.69 -3.23
C GLY A 80 8.51 -14.23 -3.32
N ARG A 81 9.51 -14.81 -3.99
CA ARG A 81 9.64 -16.28 -4.13
C ARG A 81 9.54 -17.05 -2.81
N LYS A 82 10.22 -16.59 -1.74
CA LYS A 82 10.16 -17.26 -0.43
C LYS A 82 8.75 -17.24 0.17
N THR A 83 8.01 -16.14 -0.03
CA THR A 83 6.62 -16.03 0.41
C THR A 83 5.73 -16.98 -0.38
N TRP A 84 5.92 -17.09 -1.69
CA TRP A 84 5.23 -18.10 -2.49
C TRP A 84 5.48 -19.54 -2.01
N ASP A 85 6.73 -19.85 -1.63
CA ASP A 85 7.12 -21.17 -1.10
C ASP A 85 6.50 -21.44 0.29
N SER A 86 6.29 -20.39 1.10
CA SER A 86 5.68 -20.51 2.44
C SER A 86 4.16 -20.75 2.42
N ILE A 87 3.48 -20.37 1.33
CA ILE A 87 2.03 -20.55 1.21
C ILE A 87 1.75 -22.04 0.96
N PRO A 88 0.90 -22.71 1.77
CA PRO A 88 0.58 -24.12 1.57
C PRO A 88 0.05 -24.37 0.16
N GLU A 89 0.45 -25.49 -0.45
CA GLU A 89 0.17 -25.77 -1.87
C GLU A 89 -1.32 -25.72 -2.22
N LYS A 90 -2.17 -26.18 -1.30
CA LYS A 90 -3.64 -26.13 -1.45
C LYS A 90 -4.24 -24.73 -1.56
N PHE A 91 -3.48 -23.69 -1.23
CA PHE A 91 -3.91 -22.30 -1.25
C PHE A 91 -3.19 -21.46 -2.31
N ARG A 92 -2.18 -22.00 -3.01
CA ARG A 92 -1.48 -21.32 -4.11
C ARG A 92 -1.93 -21.92 -5.46
N PRO A 93 -2.22 -21.09 -6.48
CA PRO A 93 -2.32 -19.63 -6.43
C PRO A 93 -3.49 -19.16 -5.57
N LEU A 94 -3.40 -17.95 -5.02
CA LEU A 94 -4.45 -17.36 -4.21
C LEU A 94 -5.71 -17.12 -5.08
N PRO A 95 -6.85 -17.77 -4.81
CA PRO A 95 -8.01 -17.72 -5.69
C PRO A 95 -8.64 -16.33 -5.72
N GLY A 96 -9.24 -15.98 -6.86
CA GLY A 96 -9.93 -14.71 -7.10
C GLY A 96 -9.00 -13.50 -7.23
N ARG A 97 -7.69 -13.71 -7.41
CA ARG A 97 -6.67 -12.68 -7.50
C ARG A 97 -5.64 -13.04 -8.58
N ILE A 98 -5.09 -12.03 -9.24
CA ILE A 98 -3.93 -12.21 -10.13
C ILE A 98 -2.70 -12.37 -9.25
N ASN A 99 -1.99 -13.49 -9.36
CA ASN A 99 -0.81 -13.78 -8.55
C ASN A 99 0.45 -13.42 -9.34
N VAL A 100 1.34 -12.63 -8.72
CA VAL A 100 2.64 -12.26 -9.31
C VAL A 100 3.76 -12.65 -8.36
N VAL A 101 4.72 -13.42 -8.86
CA VAL A 101 5.90 -13.85 -8.09
C VAL A 101 7.15 -13.12 -8.55
N LEU A 102 7.83 -12.48 -7.61
CA LEU A 102 9.08 -11.77 -7.88
C LEU A 102 10.25 -12.74 -7.92
N THR A 103 11.01 -12.69 -9.01
CA THR A 103 12.20 -13.52 -9.24
C THR A 103 13.24 -12.78 -10.08
N SER A 104 14.50 -12.80 -9.64
CA SER A 104 15.61 -12.25 -10.41
C SER A 104 15.93 -13.05 -11.68
N LYS A 105 15.44 -14.29 -11.79
CA LYS A 105 15.70 -15.17 -12.94
C LYS A 105 14.93 -14.80 -14.20
N VAL A 106 13.91 -13.94 -14.11
CA VAL A 106 13.08 -13.56 -15.26
C VAL A 106 13.87 -12.88 -16.38
N ALA A 107 15.02 -12.29 -16.07
CA ALA A 107 15.91 -11.66 -17.04
C ALA A 107 16.82 -12.66 -17.78
N ALA A 108 16.81 -13.95 -17.42
CA ALA A 108 17.62 -14.96 -18.09
C ALA A 108 16.98 -15.37 -19.43
N PRO A 109 17.76 -15.50 -20.52
CA PRO A 109 17.23 -15.79 -21.86
C PRO A 109 16.49 -17.13 -21.95
N ASP A 110 16.87 -18.11 -21.13
CA ASP A 110 16.26 -19.44 -21.09
C ASP A 110 15.27 -19.62 -19.92
N PHE A 111 14.77 -18.52 -19.35
CA PHE A 111 13.86 -18.59 -18.22
C PHE A 111 12.50 -19.17 -18.63
N VAL A 112 12.21 -20.38 -18.13
CA VAL A 112 10.87 -20.96 -18.16
C VAL A 112 10.24 -20.78 -16.78
N SER A 113 9.06 -20.16 -16.73
CA SER A 113 8.33 -19.97 -15.48
C SER A 113 8.02 -21.34 -14.84
N PRO A 114 8.48 -21.61 -13.61
CA PRO A 114 8.18 -22.86 -12.90
C PRO A 114 6.79 -22.83 -12.22
N TYR A 115 6.05 -21.73 -12.36
CA TYR A 115 4.77 -21.53 -11.68
C TYR A 115 3.59 -22.04 -12.52
N PRO A 116 2.47 -22.41 -11.88
CA PRO A 116 1.26 -22.82 -12.59
C PRO A 116 0.77 -21.76 -13.60
N GLU A 117 0.01 -22.21 -14.59
CA GLU A 117 -0.62 -21.32 -15.57
C GLU A 117 -1.44 -20.21 -14.88
N GLY A 118 -1.34 -18.98 -15.39
CA GLY A 118 -2.00 -17.80 -14.83
C GLY A 118 -1.24 -17.08 -13.71
N VAL A 119 -0.13 -17.65 -13.22
CA VAL A 119 0.80 -16.94 -12.30
C VAL A 119 1.80 -16.14 -13.12
N LEU A 120 1.84 -14.84 -12.88
CA LEU A 120 2.80 -13.94 -13.54
C LEU A 120 4.12 -13.91 -12.77
N VAL A 121 5.18 -13.51 -13.47
CA VAL A 121 6.50 -13.29 -12.89
C VAL A 121 6.97 -11.89 -13.20
N ALA A 122 7.71 -11.29 -12.28
CA ALA A 122 8.33 -9.98 -12.47
C ALA A 122 9.69 -9.91 -11.77
N SER A 123 10.55 -8.99 -12.20
CA SER A 123 11.88 -8.80 -11.62
C SER A 123 11.85 -7.97 -10.34
N SER A 124 10.87 -7.08 -10.19
CA SER A 124 10.73 -6.16 -9.07
C SER A 124 9.27 -5.76 -8.85
N VAL A 125 8.96 -5.17 -7.69
CA VAL A 125 7.63 -4.60 -7.39
C VAL A 125 7.28 -3.50 -8.39
N ALA A 126 8.21 -2.60 -8.71
CA ALA A 126 7.99 -1.53 -9.68
C ALA A 126 7.59 -2.07 -11.07
N ALA A 127 8.35 -3.04 -11.60
CA ALA A 127 8.06 -3.64 -12.90
C ALA A 127 6.71 -4.39 -12.92
N ALA A 128 6.39 -5.09 -11.82
CA ALA A 128 5.08 -5.72 -11.65
C ALA A 128 3.96 -4.67 -11.63
N ALA A 129 4.14 -3.58 -10.89
CA ALA A 129 3.16 -2.51 -10.77
C ALA A 129 2.89 -1.83 -12.12
N GLU A 130 3.92 -1.56 -12.92
CA GLU A 130 3.76 -1.01 -14.28
C GLU A 130 2.97 -1.94 -15.19
N THR A 131 3.34 -3.23 -15.21
CA THR A 131 2.67 -4.24 -16.05
C THR A 131 1.21 -4.40 -15.65
N LEU A 132 0.93 -4.44 -14.35
CA LEU A 132 -0.43 -4.57 -13.82
C LEU A 132 -1.25 -3.28 -13.99
N GLY A 133 -0.63 -2.10 -13.87
CA GLY A 133 -1.30 -0.82 -14.03
C GLY A 133 -1.78 -0.55 -15.47
N ALA A 134 -1.13 -1.17 -16.46
CA ALA A 134 -1.57 -1.12 -17.85
C ALA A 134 -2.77 -2.04 -18.16
N ARG A 135 -3.17 -2.91 -17.22
CA ARG A 135 -4.23 -3.90 -17.43
C ARG A 135 -5.60 -3.36 -17.02
N ALA A 136 -6.57 -3.47 -17.92
CA ALA A 136 -7.94 -3.02 -17.65
C ALA A 136 -8.70 -3.91 -16.64
N ASP A 137 -8.30 -5.17 -16.49
CA ASP A 137 -8.91 -6.15 -15.60
C ASP A 137 -8.37 -6.12 -14.16
N VAL A 138 -7.37 -5.26 -13.87
CA VAL A 138 -6.83 -5.06 -12.53
C VAL A 138 -7.53 -3.89 -11.83
N ALA A 139 -7.99 -4.10 -10.60
CA ALA A 139 -8.60 -3.08 -9.75
C ALA A 139 -7.57 -2.42 -8.81
N GLU A 140 -7.00 -3.18 -7.87
CA GLU A 140 -5.95 -2.71 -6.95
C GLU A 140 -4.79 -3.71 -6.90
N ILE A 141 -3.58 -3.21 -6.63
CA ILE A 141 -2.34 -3.99 -6.55
C ILE A 141 -1.88 -4.06 -5.11
N PHE A 142 -1.75 -5.27 -4.56
CA PHE A 142 -1.29 -5.52 -3.19
C PHE A 142 0.07 -6.18 -3.16
N VAL A 143 1.01 -5.61 -2.41
CA VAL A 143 2.26 -6.29 -2.04
C VAL A 143 2.04 -7.03 -0.73
N ILE A 144 2.19 -8.35 -0.77
CA ILE A 144 1.87 -9.25 0.35
C ILE A 144 3.13 -9.86 1.00
N GLY A 145 4.29 -9.29 0.69
CA GLY A 145 5.59 -9.66 1.25
C GLY A 145 6.46 -10.48 0.30
N GLY A 146 7.60 -11.01 0.73
CA GLY A 146 8.22 -10.85 2.04
C GLY A 146 9.10 -9.61 2.14
N GLN A 147 10.04 -9.63 3.08
CA GLN A 147 10.90 -8.49 3.44
C GLN A 147 11.42 -7.68 2.25
N ALA A 148 12.04 -8.30 1.23
CA ALA A 148 12.58 -7.59 0.08
C ALA A 148 11.49 -6.88 -0.76
N ALA A 149 10.34 -7.52 -0.95
CA ALA A 149 9.22 -6.92 -1.67
C ALA A 149 8.60 -5.77 -0.86
N TYR A 150 8.50 -5.92 0.46
CA TYR A 150 8.04 -4.83 1.33
C TYR A 150 9.01 -3.65 1.30
N GLN A 151 10.32 -3.90 1.35
CA GLN A 151 11.34 -2.86 1.30
C GLN A 151 11.24 -2.03 0.02
N GLU A 152 11.16 -2.69 -1.13
CA GLU A 152 10.94 -1.98 -2.40
C GLU A 152 9.61 -1.22 -2.37
N ALA A 153 8.52 -1.86 -1.95
CA ALA A 153 7.18 -1.29 -2.00
C ALA A 153 7.03 -0.01 -1.17
N VAL A 154 7.52 0.04 0.08
CA VAL A 154 7.34 1.22 0.95
C VAL A 154 8.16 2.43 0.47
N GLU A 155 9.24 2.19 -0.27
CA GLU A 155 10.09 3.24 -0.85
C GLU A 155 9.50 3.82 -2.14
N LEU A 156 8.61 3.08 -2.82
CA LEU A 156 7.99 3.56 -4.05
C LEU A 156 7.10 4.80 -3.79
N PRO A 157 7.22 5.86 -4.62
CA PRO A 157 6.30 6.99 -4.59
C PRO A 157 4.83 6.59 -4.78
N GLY A 158 4.59 5.49 -5.50
CA GLY A 158 3.27 4.92 -5.75
C GLY A 158 2.67 4.11 -4.58
N CYS A 159 3.36 3.98 -3.45
CA CYS A 159 2.81 3.31 -2.26
C CYS A 159 1.73 4.18 -1.61
N GLU A 160 0.46 3.86 -1.87
CA GLU A 160 -0.70 4.66 -1.45
C GLU A 160 -1.17 4.27 -0.05
N ARG A 161 -1.17 2.98 0.29
CA ARG A 161 -1.68 2.47 1.57
C ARG A 161 -0.81 1.38 2.16
N ILE A 162 -0.81 1.30 3.49
CA ILE A 162 -0.19 0.22 4.25
C ILE A 162 -1.21 -0.31 5.26
N PHE A 163 -1.68 -1.53 5.04
CA PHE A 163 -2.55 -2.28 5.93
C PHE A 163 -1.68 -3.12 6.88
N ILE A 164 -1.71 -2.79 8.17
CA ILE A 164 -0.89 -3.43 9.19
C ILE A 164 -1.78 -4.10 10.22
N THR A 165 -1.62 -5.41 10.39
CA THR A 165 -2.07 -6.11 11.60
C THR A 165 -0.97 -6.04 12.65
N ARG A 166 -1.18 -5.27 13.73
CA ARG A 166 -0.18 -5.12 14.80
C ARG A 166 -0.37 -6.23 15.82
N ILE A 167 0.68 -6.99 16.09
CA ILE A 167 0.67 -8.09 17.05
C ILE A 167 1.35 -7.61 18.34
N GLY A 168 0.59 -7.61 19.44
CA GLY A 168 1.02 -7.03 20.72
C GLY A 168 1.90 -7.93 21.58
N LYS A 169 2.41 -9.05 21.06
CA LYS A 169 3.45 -9.86 21.74
C LYS A 169 4.72 -9.89 20.91
N ASP A 170 5.85 -9.82 21.62
CA ASP A 170 7.16 -10.06 21.07
C ASP A 170 7.31 -11.56 20.76
N ILE A 171 7.57 -11.88 19.51
CA ILE A 171 7.80 -13.24 19.02
C ILE A 171 9.10 -13.22 18.22
N GLU A 172 9.93 -14.22 18.42
CA GLU A 172 11.21 -14.33 17.73
C GLU A 172 10.98 -14.47 16.21
N CYS A 173 11.66 -13.64 15.42
CA CYS A 173 11.51 -13.55 13.97
C CYS A 173 12.89 -13.45 13.31
N ASP A 174 13.01 -13.95 12.09
CA ASP A 174 14.21 -13.85 11.24
C ASP A 174 13.99 -12.95 10.00
N ALA A 175 12.73 -12.60 9.73
CA ALA A 175 12.32 -11.70 8.67
C ALA A 175 11.56 -10.52 9.28
N PHE A 176 11.84 -9.32 8.78
CA PHE A 176 11.31 -8.08 9.32
C PHE A 176 10.67 -7.19 8.24
N PHE A 177 9.61 -6.49 8.61
CA PHE A 177 9.04 -5.39 7.86
C PHE A 177 9.98 -4.19 7.93
N PRO A 178 10.28 -3.52 6.81
CA PRO A 178 11.14 -2.34 6.81
C PRO A 178 10.52 -1.21 7.62
N ALA A 179 11.36 -0.38 8.25
CA ALA A 179 10.92 0.93 8.71
C ALA A 179 10.51 1.77 7.49
N PHE A 180 9.45 2.55 7.62
CA PHE A 180 9.00 3.49 6.60
C PHE A 180 8.85 4.88 7.22
N ASP A 181 8.93 5.90 6.37
CA ASP A 181 8.85 7.29 6.79
C ASP A 181 7.40 7.65 7.14
N GLU A 182 7.05 7.54 8.43
CA GLU A 182 5.72 7.82 8.93
C GLU A 182 5.26 9.26 8.64
N SER A 183 6.16 10.22 8.42
CA SER A 183 5.77 11.59 8.08
C SER A 183 5.07 11.68 6.72
N LYS A 184 5.32 10.72 5.83
CA LYS A 184 4.67 10.57 4.53
C LYS A 184 3.34 9.86 4.62
N PHE A 185 2.91 9.39 5.79
CA PHE A 185 1.67 8.65 5.96
C PHE A 185 0.83 9.24 7.09
N ARG A 186 -0.48 9.06 7.00
CA ARG A 186 -1.43 9.36 8.06
C ARG A 186 -2.22 8.11 8.40
N ILE A 187 -2.60 7.96 9.65
CA ILE A 187 -3.49 6.87 10.06
C ILE A 187 -4.89 7.18 9.54
N ALA A 188 -5.37 6.33 8.63
CA ALA A 188 -6.71 6.40 8.05
C ALA A 188 -7.73 5.61 8.88
N HIS A 189 -7.31 4.52 9.51
CA HIS A 189 -8.19 3.68 10.34
C HIS A 189 -7.41 2.92 11.41
N VAL A 190 -8.03 2.72 12.57
CA VAL A 190 -7.58 1.81 13.64
C VAL A 190 -8.79 1.05 14.15
N SER A 191 -8.71 -0.27 14.13
CA SER A 191 -9.77 -1.14 14.67
C SER A 191 -9.74 -1.18 16.20
N LYS A 192 -10.79 -1.74 16.80
CA LYS A 192 -10.71 -2.20 18.20
C LYS A 192 -9.61 -3.24 18.36
N SER A 193 -8.95 -3.22 19.51
CA SER A 193 -8.08 -4.30 19.97
C SER A 193 -8.87 -5.61 20.07
N ARG A 194 -8.24 -6.70 19.64
CA ARG A 194 -8.76 -8.07 19.66
C ARG A 194 -7.74 -8.99 20.29
N SER A 195 -8.15 -10.21 20.63
CA SER A 195 -7.23 -11.24 21.13
C SER A 195 -7.65 -12.62 20.60
N HIS A 196 -6.66 -13.43 20.23
CA HIS A 196 -6.86 -14.84 19.90
C HIS A 196 -5.81 -15.66 20.65
N LYS A 197 -6.25 -16.58 21.53
CA LYS A 197 -5.34 -17.39 22.37
C LYS A 197 -4.30 -16.53 23.11
N GLU A 198 -4.78 -15.46 23.76
CA GLU A 198 -3.95 -14.49 24.50
C GLU A 198 -2.96 -13.70 23.63
N LEU A 199 -3.04 -13.77 22.30
CA LEU A 199 -2.27 -12.93 21.40
C LEU A 199 -3.11 -11.70 21.05
N PRO A 200 -2.85 -10.52 21.64
CA PRO A 200 -3.55 -9.30 21.29
C PRO A 200 -3.13 -8.80 19.91
N TYR A 201 -4.08 -8.29 19.14
CA TYR A 201 -3.82 -7.67 17.84
C TYR A 201 -4.90 -6.65 17.46
N ASP A 202 -4.55 -5.72 16.57
CA ASP A 202 -5.51 -4.82 15.92
C ASP A 202 -5.12 -4.60 14.45
N PHE A 203 -6.00 -3.92 13.71
CA PHE A 203 -5.80 -3.57 12.31
C PHE A 203 -5.65 -2.05 12.19
N VAL A 204 -4.57 -1.61 11.54
CA VAL A 204 -4.29 -0.21 11.25
C VAL A 204 -4.14 -0.04 9.75
N VAL A 205 -4.69 1.06 9.23
CA VAL A 205 -4.50 1.45 7.84
C VAL A 205 -3.79 2.80 7.82
N TYR A 206 -2.63 2.84 7.20
CA TYR A 206 -1.91 4.06 6.86
C TYR A 206 -2.23 4.43 5.41
N GLU A 207 -2.40 5.71 5.14
CA GLU A 207 -2.58 6.26 3.80
C GLU A 207 -1.54 7.35 3.57
N ARG A 208 -0.92 7.39 2.38
CA ARG A 208 0.13 8.36 2.06
C ARG A 208 -0.43 9.79 2.11
N SER A 209 0.29 10.69 2.79
CA SER A 209 -0.04 12.09 3.06
C SER A 209 0.21 13.03 1.86
N ASP A 210 0.71 12.51 0.74
CA ASP A 210 1.07 13.30 -0.45
C ASP A 210 -0.16 13.59 -1.32
N ALA A 211 -0.86 14.69 -1.01
CA ALA A 211 -1.80 15.29 -1.92
C ALA A 211 -1.05 16.10 -2.99
N SER A 212 -0.77 15.48 -4.15
CA SER A 212 -1.03 16.24 -5.37
C SER A 212 -2.50 16.65 -5.30
N ALA A 213 -2.75 17.95 -5.24
CA ALA A 213 -4.06 18.58 -5.00
C ALA A 213 -5.14 18.13 -6.00
N GLU A 214 -4.76 17.50 -7.11
CA GLU A 214 -5.64 17.01 -8.15
C GLU A 214 -6.26 15.63 -7.83
N GLY A 215 -5.59 14.81 -7.00
CA GLY A 215 -6.11 13.50 -6.54
C GLY A 215 -7.02 13.59 -5.31
N ALA A 216 -6.91 14.66 -4.53
CA ALA A 216 -7.71 14.86 -3.31
C ALA A 216 -9.18 15.21 -3.60
N ARG A 217 -9.47 15.83 -4.77
CA ARG A 217 -10.83 16.28 -5.13
C ARG A 217 -11.78 15.15 -5.56
N LEU A 218 -11.27 13.94 -5.80
CA LEU A 218 -12.06 12.76 -6.20
C LEU A 218 -12.25 11.70 -5.08
N ARG A 219 -11.52 11.79 -3.96
CA ARG A 219 -11.57 10.77 -2.89
C ARG A 219 -12.53 11.13 -1.75
N LYS A 220 -13.82 11.32 -2.08
CA LYS A 220 -14.89 11.41 -1.07
C LYS A 220 -15.46 10.04 -0.68
N GLU A 221 -15.13 9.01 -1.46
CA GLU A 221 -15.50 7.62 -1.19
C GLU A 221 -14.29 6.88 -0.61
N VAL A 222 -14.51 6.18 0.51
CA VAL A 222 -13.54 5.27 1.09
C VAL A 222 -13.33 4.13 0.10
N SER A 223 -12.11 3.93 -0.41
CA SER A 223 -11.80 2.82 -1.32
C SER A 223 -12.27 1.49 -0.76
N ALA A 224 -12.77 0.57 -1.59
CA ALA A 224 -13.38 -0.69 -1.13
C ALA A 224 -12.46 -1.50 -0.19
N SER A 225 -11.14 -1.46 -0.38
CA SER A 225 -10.16 -2.12 0.49
C SER A 225 -10.08 -1.51 1.90
N VAL A 226 -10.19 -0.18 2.02
CA VAL A 226 -10.26 0.51 3.32
C VAL A 226 -11.60 0.27 4.01
N ALA A 227 -12.71 0.28 3.25
CA ALA A 227 -14.02 -0.09 3.79
C ALA A 227 -14.03 -1.56 4.27
N ALA A 228 -13.43 -2.46 3.50
CA ALA A 228 -13.22 -3.87 3.87
C ALA A 228 -12.30 -4.03 5.09
N ALA A 229 -11.35 -3.13 5.30
CA ALA A 229 -10.52 -3.11 6.51
C ALA A 229 -11.28 -2.63 7.76
N GLY A 230 -12.51 -2.09 7.61
CA GLY A 230 -13.35 -1.55 8.68
C GLY A 230 -13.44 -0.02 8.71
N GLY A 231 -12.78 0.65 7.75
CA GLY A 231 -12.61 2.10 7.71
C GLY A 231 -13.80 2.87 7.16
N ALA A 232 -14.98 2.77 7.77
CA ALA A 232 -16.05 3.75 7.55
C ALA A 232 -15.90 4.97 8.49
N GLY A 233 -14.74 5.64 8.44
CA GLY A 233 -14.52 6.93 9.13
C GLY A 233 -14.50 6.89 10.67
N GLN A 234 -14.34 5.73 11.30
CA GLN A 234 -14.30 5.62 12.77
C GLN A 234 -12.93 5.16 13.24
N PHE A 235 -12.27 6.00 14.05
CA PHE A 235 -11.22 5.57 14.96
C PHE A 235 -11.88 4.77 16.08
N LEU A 236 -11.82 3.45 16.00
CA LEU A 236 -12.57 2.56 16.88
C LEU A 236 -11.76 2.10 18.09
N HIS A 237 -10.48 2.46 18.19
CA HIS A 237 -9.69 2.16 19.38
C HIS A 237 -10.27 2.91 20.59
N GLU A 238 -10.45 2.23 21.72
CA GLU A 238 -11.11 2.79 22.90
C GLU A 238 -10.38 4.03 23.43
N GLU A 239 -9.06 4.10 23.26
CA GLU A 239 -8.24 5.28 23.59
C GLU A 239 -8.68 6.55 22.83
N TYR A 240 -9.21 6.42 21.60
CA TYR A 240 -9.68 7.60 20.86
C TYR A 240 -10.93 8.21 21.46
N GLN A 241 -11.73 7.48 22.24
CA GLN A 241 -12.83 8.09 22.99
C GLN A 241 -12.30 9.09 24.00
N TYR A 242 -11.24 8.72 24.72
CA TYR A 242 -10.56 9.58 25.69
C TYR A 242 -9.85 10.76 24.99
N LEU A 243 -9.10 10.50 23.92
CA LEU A 243 -8.40 11.57 23.17
C LEU A 243 -9.37 12.56 22.53
N ASN A 244 -10.49 12.09 21.98
CA ASN A 244 -11.52 12.97 21.43
C ASN A 244 -12.20 13.81 22.53
N ALA A 245 -12.44 13.23 23.71
CA ALA A 245 -12.97 13.98 24.86
C ALA A 245 -12.00 15.08 25.31
N ILE A 246 -10.70 14.79 25.40
CA ILE A 246 -9.68 15.81 25.70
C ILE A 246 -9.69 16.90 24.63
N ARG A 247 -9.65 16.54 23.34
CA ARG A 247 -9.65 17.52 22.25
C ARG A 247 -10.89 18.41 22.31
N GLU A 248 -12.06 17.84 22.55
CA GLU A 248 -13.30 18.60 22.65
C GLU A 248 -13.29 19.58 23.84
N ILE A 249 -12.73 19.19 24.99
CA ILE A 249 -12.53 20.09 26.12
C ILE A 249 -11.57 21.23 25.76
N ILE A 250 -10.48 20.95 25.05
CA ILE A 250 -9.53 22.00 24.65
C ILE A 250 -10.13 22.96 23.62
N GLU A 251 -10.88 22.45 22.64
CA GLU A 251 -11.40 23.24 21.52
C GLU A 251 -12.69 24.00 21.85
N LYS A 252 -13.58 23.40 22.65
CA LYS A 252 -14.92 23.91 22.94
C LYS A 252 -15.20 24.13 24.43
N GLY A 253 -14.26 23.74 25.30
CA GLY A 253 -14.41 23.92 26.73
C GLY A 253 -14.54 25.40 27.09
N ILE A 254 -15.31 25.64 28.14
CA ILE A 254 -15.45 26.97 28.74
C ILE A 254 -14.45 27.04 29.87
N SER A 255 -13.54 28.01 29.81
CA SER A 255 -12.59 28.24 30.90
C SER A 255 -13.34 28.70 32.15
N MET A 256 -13.09 28.02 33.27
CA MET A 256 -13.65 28.37 34.57
C MET A 256 -12.54 28.43 35.62
N GLU A 257 -12.65 29.38 36.54
CA GLU A 257 -11.82 29.38 37.74
C GLU A 257 -12.19 28.18 38.61
N ASP A 258 -11.16 27.50 39.12
CA ASP A 258 -11.32 26.31 39.93
C ASP A 258 -10.90 26.58 41.38
N ARG A 259 -11.26 25.66 42.29
CA ARG A 259 -10.96 25.84 43.73
C ARG A 259 -9.46 25.89 44.02
N THR A 260 -8.61 25.42 43.10
CA THR A 260 -7.16 25.34 43.29
C THR A 260 -6.44 26.59 42.77
N GLY A 261 -7.13 27.47 42.04
CA GLY A 261 -6.59 28.70 41.48
C GLY A 261 -5.77 28.49 40.20
N VAL A 262 -5.83 27.30 39.60
CA VAL A 262 -5.09 26.93 38.39
C VAL A 262 -5.98 27.08 37.14
N GLY A 263 -7.30 27.09 37.33
CA GLY A 263 -8.30 27.15 36.26
C GLY A 263 -8.45 25.81 35.53
N THR A 264 -9.62 25.59 34.93
CA THR A 264 -9.94 24.41 34.11
C THR A 264 -10.60 24.80 32.81
#